data_AF-A0A8R1HR70-F1
#
_entry.id   AF-A0A8R1HR70-F1
#
_cell.length_a   1.000
_cell.length_b   1.000
_cell.length_c   1.000
_cell.angle_alpha   90.00
_cell.angle_beta   90.00
_cell.angle_gamma   90.00
#
_symmetry.space_group_name_H-M   'P 1'
#
loop_
_entity.id
_entity.type
_entity.pdbx_description
1 polymer ?
#
loop_
_entity_poly.entity_id
_entity_poly.type
_entity_poly.pdbx_seq_one_letter_code
_entity_poly.pdbx_strand_id
1 'polypeptide(L)'
;MECRKGRQVPILERKKLTERAHHDISKRLNSDEEVLEDIVEEREKLENTVDKLSGPTRKKLEHVLRSIKCDSRAFFQQLTGNQARKILRPENIAKIHEVFPTNASDNLELMRDVMMDLADLMSTANNEYKTDGQLDEIETLVRRIERNLKKAQPFATVTPKLHLLSANLVPFLRLHRTWGHISEQGVEGFHPLINSLNIRFASVHNSILKAELTVKHLSNSNFLHDLGSSWFKRS
;
A
#
# COMPACT_ATOMS: atom_id res chain seq x y z
N MET A 1 -15.75 -54.54 7.84
CA MET A 1 -14.73 -55.58 7.59
C MET A 1 -14.34 -56.20 8.91
N GLU A 2 -14.60 -57.50 9.09
CA GLU A 2 -14.25 -58.25 10.30
C GLU A 2 -12.72 -58.40 10.43
N CYS A 3 -12.13 -57.83 11.49
CA CYS A 3 -10.73 -58.03 11.80
C CYS A 3 -10.56 -59.38 12.53
N ARG A 4 -10.31 -60.46 11.77
CA ARG A 4 -10.09 -61.80 12.33
C ARG A 4 -8.69 -61.90 12.96
N LYS A 5 -8.60 -61.61 14.27
CA LYS A 5 -7.42 -61.89 15.09
C LYS A 5 -7.10 -63.39 15.07
N GLY A 6 -5.93 -63.76 14.55
CA GLY A 6 -5.35 -65.10 14.68
C GLY A 6 -5.08 -65.89 13.39
N ARG A 7 -5.49 -65.40 12.20
CA ARG A 7 -5.15 -66.08 10.93
C ARG A 7 -3.81 -65.58 10.41
N GLN A 8 -2.74 -66.38 10.54
CA GLN A 8 -1.49 -66.10 9.84
C GLN A 8 -1.73 -66.23 8.34
N VAL A 9 -1.87 -65.11 7.65
CA VAL A 9 -1.93 -65.05 6.18
C VAL A 9 -0.68 -65.76 5.64
N PRO A 10 -0.79 -66.76 4.74
CA PRO A 10 0.36 -67.44 4.16
C PRO A 10 1.34 -66.44 3.52
N ILE A 11 2.65 -66.72 3.59
CA ILE A 11 3.72 -65.81 3.10
C ILE A 11 3.47 -65.39 1.63
N LEU A 12 2.99 -66.31 0.80
CA LEU A 12 2.67 -66.04 -0.60
C LEU A 12 1.51 -65.05 -0.77
N GLU A 13 0.52 -65.11 0.11
CA GLU A 13 -0.65 -64.23 0.08
C GLU A 13 -0.30 -62.85 0.66
N ARG A 14 0.58 -62.77 1.68
CA ARG A 14 1.20 -61.51 2.13
C ARG A 14 2.01 -60.85 1.02
N LYS A 15 2.83 -61.62 0.30
CA LYS A 15 3.62 -61.12 -0.85
C LYS A 15 2.70 -60.48 -1.89
N LYS A 16 1.61 -61.15 -2.28
CA LYS A 16 0.61 -60.61 -3.21
C LYS A 16 -0.07 -59.34 -2.70
N LEU A 17 -0.39 -59.27 -1.40
CA LEU A 17 -0.97 -58.08 -0.78
C LEU A 17 0.00 -56.89 -0.81
N THR A 18 1.28 -57.12 -0.47
CA THR A 18 2.31 -56.09 -0.50
C THR A 18 2.61 -55.62 -1.93
N GLU A 19 2.63 -56.52 -2.91
CA GLU A 19 2.81 -56.17 -4.33
C GLU A 19 1.66 -55.32 -4.85
N ARG A 20 0.41 -55.63 -4.47
CA ARG A 20 -0.75 -54.77 -4.80
C ARG A 20 -0.67 -53.41 -4.12
N ALA A 21 -0.36 -53.39 -2.82
CA ALA A 21 -0.23 -52.13 -2.09
C ALA A 21 0.90 -51.25 -2.68
N HIS A 22 2.03 -51.86 -3.06
CA HIS A 22 3.11 -51.16 -3.75
C HIS A 22 2.66 -50.61 -5.10
N HIS A 23 1.96 -51.41 -5.92
CA HIS A 23 1.43 -50.96 -7.19
C HIS A 23 0.46 -49.79 -7.04
N ASP A 24 -0.47 -49.87 -6.07
CA ASP A 24 -1.44 -48.82 -5.80
C ASP A 24 -0.77 -47.52 -5.29
N ILE A 25 0.25 -47.64 -4.43
CA ILE A 25 1.02 -46.50 -3.93
C ILE A 25 1.83 -45.86 -5.06
N SER A 26 2.53 -46.65 -5.89
CA SER A 26 3.27 -46.13 -7.05
C SER A 26 2.35 -45.43 -8.04
N LYS A 27 1.16 -45.97 -8.28
CA LYS A 27 0.17 -45.34 -9.17
C LYS A 27 -0.33 -44.00 -8.61
N ARG A 28 -0.55 -43.91 -7.30
CA ARG A 28 -0.93 -42.64 -6.64
C ARG A 28 0.19 -41.62 -6.70
N LEU A 29 1.43 -42.03 -6.41
CA LEU A 29 2.60 -41.14 -6.48
C LEU A 29 2.78 -40.55 -7.88
N ASN A 30 2.66 -41.37 -8.93
CA ASN A 30 2.76 -40.86 -10.30
C ASN A 30 1.62 -39.88 -10.66
N SER A 31 0.39 -40.15 -10.18
CA SER A 31 -0.73 -39.23 -10.37
C SER A 31 -0.55 -37.93 -9.61
N ASP A 32 -0.01 -37.99 -8.39
CA ASP A 32 0.26 -36.81 -7.57
C ASP A 32 1.42 -35.98 -8.18
N GLU A 33 2.41 -36.64 -8.79
CA GLU A 33 3.52 -36.00 -9.52
C GLU A 33 3.02 -35.27 -10.77
N GLU A 34 2.11 -35.87 -11.56
CA GLU A 34 1.47 -35.23 -12.72
C GLU A 34 0.67 -33.99 -12.30
N VAL A 35 -0.11 -34.08 -11.22
CA VAL A 35 -0.84 -32.92 -10.66
C VAL A 35 0.12 -31.85 -10.14
N LEU A 36 1.26 -32.24 -9.55
CA LEU A 36 2.26 -31.28 -9.09
C LEU A 36 2.92 -30.54 -10.26
N GLU A 37 3.23 -31.25 -11.35
CA GLU A 37 3.77 -30.66 -12.58
C GLU A 37 2.80 -29.64 -13.18
N ASP A 38 1.52 -29.97 -13.27
CA ASP A 38 0.46 -29.06 -13.74
C ASP A 38 0.39 -27.79 -12.86
N ILE A 39 0.42 -27.95 -11.53
CA ILE A 39 0.40 -26.84 -10.58
C ILE A 39 1.68 -25.99 -10.70
N VAL A 40 2.84 -26.60 -10.89
CA VAL A 40 4.12 -25.88 -11.10
C VAL A 40 4.06 -25.10 -12.41
N GLU A 41 3.53 -25.67 -13.49
CA GLU A 41 3.40 -24.98 -14.77
C GLU A 41 2.39 -23.81 -14.69
N GLU A 42 1.26 -23.99 -14.00
CA GLU A 42 0.31 -22.90 -13.72
C GLU A 42 0.92 -21.82 -12.84
N ARG A 43 1.66 -22.21 -11.79
CA ARG A 43 2.39 -21.30 -10.92
C ARG A 43 3.42 -20.51 -11.71
N GLU A 44 4.20 -21.16 -12.58
CA GLU A 44 5.17 -20.48 -13.46
C GLU A 44 4.47 -19.56 -14.47
N LYS A 45 3.33 -19.94 -15.04
CA LYS A 45 2.52 -19.06 -15.92
C LYS A 45 2.02 -17.83 -15.15
N LEU A 46 1.56 -18.02 -13.92
CA LEU A 46 1.11 -16.94 -13.03
C LEU A 46 2.27 -16.04 -12.58
N GLU A 47 3.40 -16.61 -12.14
CA GLU A 47 4.61 -15.88 -11.79
C GLU A 47 5.20 -15.14 -13.00
N ASN A 48 5.20 -15.74 -14.19
CA ASN A 48 5.61 -15.03 -15.42
C ASN A 48 4.64 -13.88 -15.78
N THR A 49 3.38 -13.93 -15.34
CA THR A 49 2.39 -12.85 -15.54
C THR A 49 2.51 -11.76 -14.46
N VAL A 50 2.84 -12.14 -13.22
CA VAL A 50 2.88 -11.27 -12.04
C VAL A 50 4.28 -10.66 -11.82
N ASP A 51 5.35 -11.47 -11.86
CA ASP A 51 6.72 -11.07 -11.52
C ASP A 51 7.54 -10.58 -12.72
N LYS A 52 7.31 -11.10 -13.93
CA LYS A 52 8.06 -10.68 -15.14
C LYS A 52 7.56 -9.42 -15.83
N LEU A 53 6.66 -8.65 -15.23
CA LEU A 53 6.31 -7.32 -15.71
C LEU A 53 5.89 -7.30 -17.22
N SER A 54 5.24 -8.36 -17.71
CA SER A 54 4.89 -8.53 -19.12
C SER A 54 3.44 -9.03 -19.24
N GLY A 55 2.56 -8.22 -19.86
CA GLY A 55 1.18 -8.64 -20.13
C GLY A 55 0.21 -7.50 -20.50
N PRO A 56 -0.95 -7.80 -21.12
CA PRO A 56 -1.97 -6.81 -21.48
C PRO A 56 -2.52 -6.02 -20.27
N THR A 57 -2.76 -6.69 -19.14
CA THR A 57 -3.29 -6.07 -17.90
C THR A 57 -2.32 -5.04 -17.35
N ARG A 58 -1.01 -5.36 -17.32
CA ARG A 58 0.02 -4.40 -16.91
C ARG A 58 0.06 -3.20 -17.83
N LYS A 59 0.02 -3.38 -19.16
CA LYS A 59 0.02 -2.27 -20.11
C LYS A 59 -1.20 -1.36 -19.90
N LYS A 60 -2.36 -1.94 -19.61
CA LYS A 60 -3.57 -1.19 -19.21
C LYS A 60 -3.36 -0.45 -17.89
N LEU A 61 -2.80 -1.08 -16.87
CA LEU A 61 -2.50 -0.44 -15.58
C LEU A 61 -1.53 0.74 -15.76
N GLU A 62 -0.43 0.55 -16.47
CA GLU A 62 0.53 1.62 -16.78
C GLU A 62 -0.13 2.77 -17.55
N HIS A 63 -1.01 2.46 -18.50
CA HIS A 63 -1.76 3.48 -19.25
C HIS A 63 -2.69 4.28 -18.34
N VAL A 64 -3.46 3.60 -17.47
CA VAL A 64 -4.33 4.25 -16.49
C VAL A 64 -3.51 5.11 -15.53
N LEU A 65 -2.42 4.59 -14.97
CA LEU A 65 -1.52 5.32 -14.09
C LEU A 65 -0.92 6.56 -14.76
N ARG A 66 -0.53 6.46 -16.04
CA ARG A 66 -0.11 7.62 -16.85
C ARG A 66 -1.22 8.65 -17.03
N SER A 67 -2.44 8.20 -17.33
CA SER A 67 -3.59 9.10 -17.56
C SER A 67 -3.91 9.93 -16.31
N ILE A 68 -3.71 9.37 -15.11
CA ILE A 68 -3.90 10.07 -13.84
C ILE A 68 -2.64 10.80 -13.34
N LYS A 69 -1.60 10.90 -14.18
CA LYS A 69 -0.30 11.54 -13.87
C LYS A 69 0.44 10.90 -12.69
N CYS A 70 0.40 9.57 -12.60
CA CYS A 70 1.08 8.72 -11.62
C CYS A 70 1.96 7.67 -12.31
N ASP A 71 2.70 8.06 -13.35
CA ASP A 71 3.59 7.16 -14.10
C ASP A 71 4.69 6.59 -13.19
N SER A 72 4.78 5.26 -13.14
CA SER A 72 5.77 4.51 -12.36
C SER A 72 7.20 4.68 -12.88
N ARG A 73 7.38 5.09 -14.14
CA ARG A 73 8.72 5.40 -14.71
C ARG A 73 9.38 6.63 -14.08
N ALA A 74 8.61 7.44 -13.34
CA ALA A 74 9.17 8.63 -12.70
C ALA A 74 10.15 8.29 -11.59
N PHE A 75 9.93 7.22 -10.79
CA PHE A 75 10.82 6.88 -9.67
C PHE A 75 10.74 5.40 -9.32
N PHE A 76 11.86 4.69 -9.48
CA PHE A 76 12.03 3.28 -9.13
C PHE A 76 11.84 2.92 -7.65
N GLN A 77 11.39 3.83 -6.76
CA GLN A 77 11.43 3.55 -5.32
C GLN A 77 10.22 3.93 -4.45
N GLN A 78 9.31 4.84 -4.79
CA GLN A 78 8.11 5.09 -3.97
C GLN A 78 7.13 6.09 -4.62
N LEU A 79 5.83 5.93 -4.37
CA LEU A 79 4.82 6.94 -4.70
C LEU A 79 5.03 8.20 -3.83
N THR A 80 5.04 9.38 -4.44
CA THR A 80 5.04 10.66 -3.71
C THR A 80 3.67 10.92 -3.05
N GLY A 81 3.62 11.80 -2.04
CA GLY A 81 2.36 12.19 -1.40
C GLY A 81 1.31 12.74 -2.39
N ASN A 82 1.76 13.50 -3.39
CA ASN A 82 0.90 14.00 -4.47
C ASN A 82 0.33 12.89 -5.36
N GLN A 83 1.11 11.84 -5.62
CA GLN A 83 0.64 10.69 -6.39
C GLN A 83 -0.29 9.81 -5.56
N ALA A 84 0.02 9.56 -4.30
CA ALA A 84 -0.87 8.86 -3.38
C ALA A 84 -2.24 9.55 -3.31
N ARG A 85 -2.26 10.88 -3.19
CA ARG A 85 -3.50 11.67 -3.19
C ARG A 85 -4.29 11.56 -4.49
N LYS A 86 -3.62 11.44 -5.64
CA LYS A 86 -4.27 11.26 -6.94
C LYS A 86 -4.82 9.84 -7.09
N ILE A 87 -4.06 8.83 -6.70
CA ILE A 87 -4.46 7.42 -6.76
C ILE A 87 -5.70 7.19 -5.91
N LEU A 88 -5.71 7.73 -4.68
CA LEU A 88 -6.82 7.58 -3.74
C LEU A 88 -8.05 8.44 -4.07
N ARG A 89 -8.13 9.09 -5.23
CA ARG A 89 -9.40 9.75 -5.61
C ARG A 89 -10.41 8.70 -6.03
N PRO A 90 -11.70 8.77 -5.62
CA PRO A 90 -12.70 7.77 -5.97
C PRO A 90 -12.78 7.46 -7.47
N GLU A 91 -12.71 8.49 -8.31
CA GLU A 91 -12.72 8.35 -9.77
C GLU A 91 -11.49 7.62 -10.33
N ASN A 92 -10.35 7.70 -9.64
CA ASN A 92 -9.12 7.04 -10.05
C ASN A 92 -9.02 5.62 -9.47
N ILE A 93 -9.57 5.38 -8.28
CA ILE A 93 -9.75 4.03 -7.72
C ILE A 93 -10.64 3.21 -8.68
N ALA A 94 -11.74 3.77 -9.17
CA ALA A 94 -12.62 3.10 -10.13
C ALA A 94 -11.86 2.72 -11.43
N LYS A 95 -11.11 3.66 -12.02
CA LYS A 95 -10.29 3.38 -13.21
C LYS A 95 -9.26 2.29 -12.98
N ILE A 96 -8.61 2.27 -11.81
CA ILE A 96 -7.62 1.23 -11.47
C ILE A 96 -8.32 -0.12 -11.30
N HIS A 97 -9.48 -0.14 -10.64
CA HIS A 97 -10.27 -1.35 -10.45
C HIS A 97 -10.71 -1.98 -11.77
N GLU A 98 -11.17 -1.18 -12.73
CA GLU A 98 -11.58 -1.60 -14.08
C GLU A 98 -10.46 -2.24 -14.92
N VAL A 99 -9.19 -2.05 -14.54
CA VAL A 99 -8.07 -2.71 -15.22
C VAL A 99 -8.11 -4.22 -15.01
N PHE A 100 -8.58 -4.66 -13.85
CA PHE A 100 -8.60 -6.07 -13.46
C PHE A 100 -9.93 -6.71 -13.90
N PRO A 101 -9.89 -7.89 -14.54
CA PRO A 101 -11.10 -8.66 -14.81
C PRO A 101 -11.89 -8.94 -13.51
N THR A 102 -13.22 -9.02 -13.60
CA THR A 102 -14.09 -9.30 -12.44
C THR A 102 -13.83 -10.66 -11.80
N ASN A 103 -13.25 -11.60 -12.55
CA ASN A 103 -12.84 -12.92 -12.07
C ASN A 103 -11.34 -13.00 -11.71
N ALA A 104 -10.64 -11.86 -11.59
CA ALA A 104 -9.22 -11.85 -11.29
C ALA A 104 -8.91 -12.28 -9.84
N SER A 105 -9.79 -11.96 -8.88
CA SER A 105 -9.67 -12.37 -7.48
C SER A 105 -10.96 -12.10 -6.71
N ASP A 106 -11.31 -13.00 -5.79
CA ASP A 106 -12.40 -12.81 -4.82
C ASP A 106 -12.15 -11.62 -3.87
N ASN A 107 -10.89 -11.17 -3.76
CA ASN A 107 -10.49 -10.08 -2.89
C ASN A 107 -10.47 -8.70 -3.58
N LEU A 108 -10.79 -8.64 -4.87
CA LEU A 108 -10.68 -7.41 -5.66
C LEU A 108 -11.58 -6.29 -5.12
N GLU A 109 -12.84 -6.62 -4.82
CA GLU A 109 -13.80 -5.66 -4.24
C GLU A 109 -13.40 -5.24 -2.82
N LEU A 110 -12.88 -6.17 -2.01
CA LEU A 110 -12.36 -5.82 -0.67
C LEU A 110 -11.18 -4.86 -0.76
N MET A 111 -10.30 -5.02 -1.74
CA MET A 111 -9.19 -4.10 -1.97
C MET A 111 -9.68 -2.73 -2.47
N ARG A 112 -10.72 -2.69 -3.30
CA ARG A 112 -11.39 -1.45 -3.69
C ARG A 112 -11.95 -0.71 -2.47
N ASP A 113 -12.64 -1.41 -1.59
CA ASP A 113 -13.18 -0.83 -0.35
C ASP A 113 -12.06 -0.30 0.57
N VAL A 114 -10.96 -1.04 0.70
CA VAL A 114 -9.77 -0.54 1.45
C VAL A 114 -9.23 0.75 0.84
N MET A 115 -9.12 0.84 -0.48
CA MET A 115 -8.65 2.05 -1.14
C MET A 115 -9.60 3.24 -0.92
N MET A 116 -10.91 3.01 -0.93
CA MET A 116 -11.92 4.03 -0.64
C MET A 116 -11.83 4.49 0.82
N ASP A 117 -11.70 3.57 1.77
CA ASP A 117 -11.54 3.91 3.19
C ASP A 117 -10.27 4.71 3.45
N LEU A 118 -9.16 4.38 2.77
CA LEU A 118 -7.92 5.15 2.83
C LEU A 118 -8.09 6.56 2.24
N ALA A 119 -8.92 6.71 1.20
CA ALA A 119 -9.24 8.01 0.62
C ALA A 119 -10.01 8.90 1.61
N ASP A 120 -11.02 8.34 2.26
CA ASP A 120 -11.80 9.02 3.29
C ASP A 120 -10.92 9.41 4.47
N LEU A 121 -10.12 8.46 4.97
CA LEU A 121 -9.20 8.69 6.07
C LEU A 121 -8.18 9.80 5.74
N MET A 122 -7.58 9.79 4.55
CA MET A 122 -6.66 10.83 4.11
C MET A 122 -7.35 12.21 4.04
N SER A 123 -8.63 12.25 3.70
CA SER A 123 -9.40 13.50 3.63
C SER A 123 -9.65 14.10 5.02
N THR A 124 -9.63 13.26 6.06
CA THR A 124 -9.67 13.72 7.46
C THR A 124 -8.31 14.19 8.00
N ALA A 125 -7.20 13.96 7.30
CA ALA A 125 -5.86 14.39 7.74
C ALA A 125 -5.62 15.88 7.47
N ASN A 126 -6.38 16.75 8.13
CA ASN A 126 -6.31 18.20 8.02
C ASN A 126 -5.82 18.85 9.34
N ASN A 127 -5.69 20.17 9.33
CA ASN A 127 -5.22 20.94 10.48
C ASN A 127 -6.35 21.26 11.48
N GLU A 128 -7.58 20.80 11.26
CA GLU A 128 -8.69 21.15 12.16
C GLU A 128 -8.66 20.31 13.43
N TYR A 129 -9.12 20.90 14.53
CA TYR A 129 -9.39 20.15 15.75
C TYR A 129 -10.61 19.25 15.55
N LYS A 130 -10.49 17.98 15.93
CA LYS A 130 -11.50 16.96 15.73
C LYS A 130 -12.43 16.84 16.92
N THR A 131 -13.72 16.87 16.64
CA THR A 131 -14.79 16.62 17.61
C THR A 131 -14.81 15.14 18.01
N ASP A 132 -15.45 14.80 19.13
CA ASP A 132 -15.60 13.39 19.52
C ASP A 132 -16.29 12.55 18.44
N GLY A 133 -17.34 13.08 17.80
CA GLY A 133 -18.02 12.39 16.70
C GLY A 133 -17.10 12.13 15.50
N GLN A 134 -16.28 13.11 15.11
CA GLN A 134 -15.30 12.90 14.03
C GLN A 134 -14.23 11.87 14.41
N LEU A 135 -13.86 11.79 15.69
CA LEU A 135 -12.92 10.78 16.17
C LEU A 135 -13.52 9.37 16.16
N ASP A 136 -14.81 9.24 16.49
CA ASP A 136 -15.56 7.98 16.39
C ASP A 136 -15.68 7.51 14.92
N GLU A 137 -15.92 8.44 13.99
CA GLU A 137 -15.94 8.17 12.56
C GLU A 137 -14.57 7.68 12.06
N ILE A 138 -13.48 8.36 12.45
CA ILE A 138 -12.11 7.95 12.11
C ILE A 138 -11.80 6.57 12.69
N GLU A 139 -12.18 6.29 13.93
CA GLU A 139 -11.99 4.97 14.54
C GLU A 139 -12.74 3.87 13.77
N THR A 140 -13.97 4.18 13.34
CA THR A 140 -14.77 3.26 12.52
C THR A 140 -14.10 2.99 11.17
N LEU A 141 -13.55 4.03 10.52
CA LEU A 141 -12.78 3.91 9.28
C LEU A 141 -11.54 3.01 9.46
N VAL A 142 -10.74 3.26 10.49
CA VAL A 142 -9.53 2.47 10.78
C VAL A 142 -9.88 1.00 11.02
N ARG A 143 -10.92 0.72 11.82
CA ARG A 143 -11.39 -0.66 12.06
C ARG A 143 -11.89 -1.33 10.79
N ARG A 144 -12.52 -0.58 9.88
CA ARG A 144 -12.99 -1.09 8.59
C ARG A 144 -11.83 -1.46 7.66
N ILE A 145 -10.81 -0.60 7.58
CA ILE A 145 -9.55 -0.86 6.86
C ILE A 145 -8.90 -2.14 7.37
N GLU A 146 -8.71 -2.28 8.69
CA GLU A 146 -8.11 -3.47 9.29
C GLU A 146 -8.88 -4.75 8.96
N ARG A 147 -10.21 -4.72 9.12
CA ARG A 147 -11.06 -5.88 8.87
C ARG A 147 -10.98 -6.31 7.41
N ASN A 148 -11.06 -5.35 6.49
CA ASN A 148 -11.06 -5.64 5.06
C ASN A 148 -9.67 -6.11 4.60
N LEU A 149 -8.57 -5.52 5.11
CA LEU A 149 -7.21 -5.98 4.84
C LEU A 149 -6.95 -7.40 5.38
N LYS A 150 -7.39 -7.72 6.60
CA LYS A 150 -7.26 -9.08 7.16
C LYS A 150 -7.97 -10.13 6.32
N LYS A 151 -9.08 -9.78 5.68
CA LYS A 151 -9.81 -10.68 4.76
C LYS A 151 -9.12 -10.77 3.40
N ALA A 152 -8.74 -9.63 2.83
CA ALA A 152 -8.18 -9.56 1.48
C ALA A 152 -6.75 -10.11 1.39
N GLN A 153 -5.97 -9.97 2.46
CA GLN A 153 -4.54 -10.30 2.51
C GLN A 153 -4.16 -10.90 3.88
N PRO A 154 -4.69 -12.09 4.26
CA PRO A 154 -4.53 -12.66 5.59
C PRO A 154 -3.08 -13.03 5.95
N PHE A 155 -2.24 -13.28 4.94
CA PHE A 155 -0.84 -13.70 5.11
C PHE A 155 0.17 -12.57 4.87
N ALA A 156 -0.30 -11.36 4.54
CA ALA A 156 0.60 -10.23 4.30
C ALA A 156 1.21 -9.70 5.59
N THR A 157 2.46 -9.25 5.51
CA THR A 157 3.14 -8.60 6.64
C THR A 157 2.62 -7.17 6.81
N VAL A 158 2.52 -6.74 8.06
CA VAL A 158 2.09 -5.37 8.39
C VAL A 158 3.30 -4.44 8.36
N THR A 159 3.26 -3.42 7.50
CA THR A 159 4.32 -2.40 7.48
C THR A 159 4.26 -1.54 8.76
N PRO A 160 5.39 -0.97 9.21
CA PRO A 160 5.40 -0.07 10.37
C PRO A 160 4.40 1.09 10.23
N LYS A 161 4.25 1.67 9.03
CA LYS A 161 3.28 2.74 8.75
C LYS A 161 1.83 2.28 8.92
N LEU A 162 1.51 1.08 8.43
CA LEU A 162 0.18 0.50 8.61
C LEU A 162 -0.10 0.20 10.08
N HIS A 163 0.90 -0.30 10.83
CA HIS A 163 0.78 -0.54 12.26
C HIS A 163 0.55 0.75 13.07
N LEU A 164 1.27 1.83 12.74
CA LEU A 164 1.05 3.13 13.37
C LEU A 164 -0.37 3.64 13.11
N LEU A 165 -0.86 3.49 11.87
CA LEU A 165 -2.20 3.89 11.48
C LEU A 165 -3.29 3.08 12.21
N SER A 166 -3.14 1.76 12.31
CA SER A 166 -4.13 0.90 12.94
C SER A 166 -4.14 1.00 14.47
N ALA A 167 -2.97 0.95 15.10
CA ALA A 167 -2.87 0.84 16.55
C ALA A 167 -2.76 2.20 17.28
N ASN A 168 -2.18 3.22 16.65
CA ASN A 168 -1.76 4.44 17.36
C ASN A 168 -2.48 5.71 16.91
N LEU A 169 -3.11 5.72 15.72
CA LEU A 169 -3.78 6.92 15.21
C LEU A 169 -4.92 7.38 16.13
N VAL A 170 -5.85 6.49 16.49
CA VAL A 170 -7.00 6.87 17.32
C VAL A 170 -6.57 7.32 18.73
N PRO A 171 -5.71 6.59 19.47
CA PRO A 171 -5.18 7.07 20.74
C PRO A 171 -4.52 8.46 20.63
N PHE A 172 -3.70 8.67 19.60
CA PHE A 172 -3.06 9.94 19.35
C PHE A 172 -4.07 11.07 19.12
N LEU A 173 -5.08 10.84 18.28
CA LEU A 173 -6.10 11.85 17.99
C LEU A 173 -7.01 12.14 19.18
N ARG A 174 -7.30 11.17 20.05
CA ARG A 174 -8.05 11.40 21.29
C ARG A 174 -7.29 12.30 22.26
N LEU A 175 -5.98 12.11 22.35
CA LEU A 175 -5.12 12.90 23.21
C LEU A 175 -4.90 14.32 22.69
N HIS A 176 -4.56 14.46 21.41
CA HIS A 176 -4.12 15.74 20.84
C HIS A 176 -5.20 16.48 20.07
N ARG A 177 -6.30 15.81 19.71
CA ARG A 177 -7.44 16.35 18.94
C ARG A 177 -7.09 16.88 17.55
N THR A 178 -5.86 16.72 17.07
CA THR A 178 -5.39 17.25 15.79
C THR A 178 -4.49 16.22 15.11
N TRP A 179 -4.54 16.16 13.78
CA TRP A 179 -3.67 15.30 12.99
C TRP A 179 -2.61 16.11 12.24
N GLY A 180 -3.04 17.14 11.50
CA GLY A 180 -2.16 17.89 10.59
C GLY A 180 -1.21 18.89 11.26
N HIS A 181 -1.51 19.36 12.48
CA HIS A 181 -0.71 20.39 13.15
C HIS A 181 0.74 19.99 13.45
N ILE A 182 0.99 18.70 13.66
CA ILE A 182 2.33 18.17 13.92
C ILE A 182 2.96 17.52 12.68
N SER A 183 2.37 17.74 11.50
CA SER A 183 2.84 17.11 10.27
C SER A 183 4.10 17.80 9.72
N GLU A 184 4.98 17.01 9.11
CA GLU A 184 6.17 17.50 8.42
C GLU A 184 5.83 18.34 7.17
N GLN A 185 4.56 18.33 6.72
CA GLN A 185 4.10 19.09 5.55
C GLN A 185 4.35 20.60 5.71
N GLY A 186 4.27 21.12 6.94
CA GLY A 186 4.61 22.52 7.21
C GLY A 186 6.08 22.84 6.94
N VAL A 187 6.99 21.91 7.27
CA VAL A 187 8.43 22.04 7.02
C VAL A 187 8.73 21.82 5.53
N GLU A 188 8.09 20.83 4.90
CA GLU A 188 8.27 20.56 3.47
C GLU A 188 7.93 21.77 2.59
N GLY A 189 6.94 22.57 3.00
CA GLY A 189 6.56 23.82 2.35
C GLY A 189 7.68 24.87 2.26
N PHE A 190 8.72 24.78 3.10
CA PHE A 190 9.88 25.67 3.04
C PHE A 190 10.89 25.28 1.95
N HIS A 191 10.90 24.04 1.47
CA HIS A 191 11.88 23.62 0.45
C HIS A 191 11.84 24.47 -0.83
N PRO A 192 10.67 24.75 -1.44
CA PRO A 192 10.61 25.62 -2.62
C PRO A 192 11.08 27.05 -2.34
N LEU A 193 10.77 27.59 -1.15
CA LEU A 193 11.20 28.92 -0.73
C LEU A 193 12.72 28.98 -0.61
N ILE A 194 13.33 28.01 0.06
CA ILE A 194 14.79 27.90 0.20
C ILE A 194 15.45 27.75 -1.17
N ASN A 195 14.88 26.94 -2.07
CA ASN A 195 15.39 26.79 -3.44
C ASN A 195 15.34 28.12 -4.22
N SER A 196 14.26 28.89 -4.09
CA SER A 196 14.16 30.22 -4.68
C SER A 196 15.22 31.18 -4.13
N LEU A 197 15.44 31.17 -2.82
CA LEU A 197 16.49 31.98 -2.18
C LEU A 197 17.90 31.55 -2.61
N ASN A 198 18.12 30.26 -2.81
CA ASN A 198 19.39 29.74 -3.31
C ASN A 198 19.73 30.25 -4.71
N ILE A 199 18.71 30.41 -5.58
CA ILE A 199 18.84 31.03 -6.90
C ILE A 199 19.05 32.54 -6.76
N ARG A 200 18.26 33.21 -5.90
CA ARG A 200 18.36 34.65 -5.67
C ARG A 200 19.74 35.07 -5.17
N PHE A 201 20.34 34.29 -4.28
CA PHE A 201 21.67 34.51 -3.73
C PHE A 201 22.75 33.68 -4.45
N ALA A 202 22.53 33.26 -5.69
CA ALA A 202 23.49 32.47 -6.45
C ALA A 202 24.82 33.21 -6.69
N SER A 203 24.80 34.55 -6.76
CA SER A 203 25.99 35.39 -6.91
C SER A 203 26.81 35.54 -5.63
N VAL A 204 26.29 35.11 -4.48
CA VAL A 204 26.99 35.17 -3.19
C VAL A 204 27.83 33.90 -3.03
N HIS A 205 29.14 34.04 -3.26
CA HIS A 205 30.10 32.94 -3.24
C HIS A 205 30.45 32.47 -1.81
N ASN A 206 30.34 33.37 -0.82
CA ASN A 206 30.54 33.02 0.59
C ASN A 206 29.31 32.28 1.12
N SER A 207 29.48 31.00 1.45
CA SER A 207 28.44 30.09 1.94
C SER A 207 27.86 30.52 3.29
N ILE A 208 28.66 31.07 4.20
CA ILE A 208 28.19 31.59 5.49
C ILE A 208 27.27 32.78 5.26
N LEU A 209 27.72 33.75 4.46
CA LEU A 209 26.91 34.93 4.12
C LEU A 209 25.62 34.54 3.40
N LYS A 210 25.67 33.55 2.50
CA LYS A 210 24.47 33.03 1.82
C LYS A 210 23.47 32.42 2.80
N ALA A 211 23.94 31.67 3.80
CA ALA A 211 23.10 31.11 4.85
C ALA A 211 22.49 32.21 5.73
N GLU A 212 23.29 33.20 6.15
CA GLU A 212 22.81 34.36 6.92
C GLU A 212 21.72 35.14 6.18
N LEU A 213 21.91 35.42 4.89
CA LEU A 213 20.92 36.10 4.05
C LEU A 213 19.62 35.28 3.92
N THR A 214 19.74 33.97 3.81
CA THR A 214 18.59 33.05 3.76
C THR A 214 17.82 33.10 5.08
N VAL A 215 18.49 32.92 6.23
CA VAL A 215 17.87 32.98 7.56
C VAL A 215 17.24 34.35 7.82
N LYS A 216 17.92 35.44 7.44
CA LYS A 216 17.39 36.81 7.58
C LYS A 216 16.13 37.00 6.75
N HIS A 217 16.09 36.48 5.52
CA HIS A 217 14.90 36.54 4.68
C HIS A 217 13.71 35.79 5.30
N LEU A 218 13.96 34.57 5.80
CA LEU A 218 12.94 33.77 6.47
C LEU A 218 12.43 34.45 7.74
N SER A 219 13.34 34.99 8.56
CA SER A 219 13.00 35.69 9.81
C SER A 219 12.17 36.94 9.56
N ASN A 220 12.53 37.74 8.54
CA ASN A 220 11.75 38.90 8.13
C ASN A 220 10.36 38.50 7.63
N SER A 221 10.26 37.40 6.87
CA SER A 221 8.97 36.91 6.37
C SER A 221 8.07 36.46 7.51
N ASN A 222 8.63 35.78 8.50
CA ASN A 222 7.90 35.37 9.70
C ASN A 222 7.40 36.58 10.49
N PHE A 223 8.26 37.57 10.72
CA PHE A 223 7.90 38.81 11.40
C PHE A 223 6.74 39.56 10.70
N LEU A 224 6.75 39.61 9.36
CA LEU A 224 5.66 40.23 8.60
C LEU A 224 4.34 39.45 8.73
N HIS A 225 4.43 38.12 8.72
CA HIS A 225 3.27 37.25 8.91
C HIS A 225 2.65 37.43 10.31
N ASP A 226 3.48 37.45 11.36
CA ASP A 226 3.04 37.62 12.75
C ASP A 226 2.35 38.96 13.00
N LEU A 227 2.76 40.00 12.28
CA LEU A 227 2.14 41.33 12.32
C LEU A 227 0.89 41.45 11.45
N GLY A 228 0.44 40.39 10.79
CA GLY A 228 -0.69 40.42 9.84
C GLY A 228 -0.47 41.35 8.64
N SER A 229 0.78 41.79 8.42
CA SER A 229 1.13 42.82 7.46
C SER A 229 1.59 42.16 6.17
N SER A 230 0.67 41.94 5.22
CA SER A 230 1.04 41.50 3.87
C SER A 230 1.47 42.71 3.03
N TRP A 231 2.78 42.86 2.83
CA TRP A 231 3.34 43.86 1.90
C TRP A 231 3.24 43.40 0.43
N PHE A 232 2.83 42.14 0.21
CA PHE A 232 2.50 41.62 -1.11
C PHE A 232 1.02 41.85 -1.40
N LYS A 233 0.64 43.11 -1.68
CA LYS A 233 -0.58 43.36 -2.45
C LYS A 233 -0.32 42.84 -3.87
N ARG A 234 -1.05 41.79 -4.28
CA ARG A 234 -1.11 41.38 -5.69
C ARG A 234 -1.70 42.56 -6.48
N SER A 235 -0.87 43.20 -7.30
CA SER A 235 -1.32 43.95 -8.48
C SER A 235 -1.82 43.00 -9.54
#